data_AF-A0A962M617-F1
#
_entry.id   AF-A0A962M617-F1
#
_cell.length_a   1.000
_cell.length_b   1.000
_cell.length_c   1.000
_cell.angle_alpha   90.00
_cell.angle_beta   90.00
_cell.angle_gamma   90.00
#
_symmetry.space_group_name_H-M   'P 1'
#
loop_
_entity.id
_entity.type
_entity.pdbx_description
1 polymer ?
#
loop_
_entity_poly.entity_id
_entity_poly.type
_entity_poly.pdbx_seq_one_letter_code
_entity_poly.pdbx_strand_id
1 'polypeptide(L)'
;IGHSPTAMLKFLEELRGLENLMINAPEYDLDNEGWGSGGPIGYPLLEVLAVASLVIEKEGWKSNHTAREEFSMSTSHFCGYLLSYSANQEKKLFKQRHGTCDPSEENWEEAKKVKEWMLSNEKSESNYLYNLSLIAKGYYCEPKNTGFAVSAVSAYQREIEKSSMAKEPKLDEWFGKVGEKYGRKPKRKSDIVLPKVDLKLVSCRPFEGYGYGGYPQVKYLCLFKDREGRTFKWWTTAEMPDPGDWYSCAFEVKAHEEYKDNKQTLITRAVLHPIEEKEVCNA
;
A
#
# COMPACT_ATOMS: atom_id res chain seq x y z
N ILE A 1 -26.82 -38.37 12.92
CA ILE A 1 -25.95 -37.25 12.50
C ILE A 1 -25.25 -37.71 11.23
N GLY A 2 -25.76 -37.28 10.07
CA GLY A 2 -25.24 -37.71 8.77
C GLY A 2 -23.97 -36.93 8.46
N HIS A 3 -22.81 -37.58 8.57
CA HIS A 3 -21.57 -36.97 8.12
C HIS A 3 -21.60 -36.94 6.59
N SER A 4 -21.62 -35.73 6.02
CA SER A 4 -21.46 -35.54 4.58
C SER A 4 -20.16 -36.19 4.13
N PRO A 5 -20.15 -37.04 3.10
CA PRO A 5 -18.92 -37.64 2.56
C PRO A 5 -17.83 -36.60 2.27
N THR A 6 -18.22 -35.40 1.86
CA THR A 6 -17.32 -34.27 1.60
C THR A 6 -16.67 -33.72 2.87
N ALA A 7 -17.41 -33.67 3.98
CA ALA A 7 -16.86 -33.24 5.27
C ALA A 7 -15.86 -34.28 5.82
N MET A 8 -16.13 -35.56 5.58
CA MET A 8 -15.24 -36.64 5.98
C MET A 8 -13.96 -36.69 5.13
N LEU A 9 -14.05 -36.41 3.83
CA LEU A 9 -12.88 -36.25 2.97
C LEU A 9 -12.00 -35.06 3.39
N LYS A 10 -12.61 -33.92 3.70
CA LYS A 10 -11.87 -32.74 4.18
C LYS A 10 -11.14 -33.01 5.51
N PHE A 11 -11.78 -33.71 6.44
CA PHE A 11 -11.16 -34.12 7.69
C PHE A 11 -10.00 -35.13 7.49
N LEU A 12 -10.12 -36.03 6.51
CA LEU A 12 -9.04 -36.97 6.17
C LEU A 12 -7.86 -36.27 5.49
N GLU A 13 -8.10 -35.24 4.69
CA GLU A 13 -7.04 -34.36 4.15
C GLU A 13 -6.34 -33.57 5.25
N GLU A 14 -7.09 -33.06 6.23
CA GLU A 14 -6.55 -32.41 7.43
C GLU A 14 -5.66 -33.36 8.25
N LEU A 15 -6.07 -34.62 8.43
CA LEU A 15 -5.25 -35.64 9.12
C LEU A 15 -3.97 -36.00 8.36
N ARG A 16 -4.01 -36.07 7.02
CA ARG A 16 -2.82 -36.31 6.20
C ARG A 16 -1.80 -35.17 6.27
N GLY A 17 -2.28 -33.93 6.38
CA GLY A 17 -1.42 -32.78 6.63
C GLY A 17 -0.67 -32.89 7.96
N LEU A 18 -1.33 -33.46 8.97
CA LEU A 18 -0.78 -33.69 10.30
C LEU A 18 0.22 -34.86 10.32
N GLU A 19 -0.08 -35.95 9.61
CA GLU A 19 0.81 -37.10 9.44
C GLU A 19 2.14 -36.72 8.76
N ASN A 20 2.10 -35.93 7.69
CA ASN A 20 3.31 -35.42 7.05
C ASN A 20 4.18 -34.55 7.97
N LEU A 21 3.56 -33.90 8.96
CA LEU A 21 4.22 -33.07 9.95
C LEU A 21 4.87 -33.92 11.06
N MET A 22 4.25 -35.06 11.40
CA MET A 22 4.81 -36.03 12.35
C MET A 22 5.92 -36.88 11.74
N ILE A 23 5.81 -37.28 10.46
CA ILE A 23 6.81 -38.11 9.78
C ILE A 23 8.07 -37.32 9.41
N ASN A 24 7.91 -36.04 9.05
CA ASN A 24 9.05 -35.15 8.75
C ASN A 24 9.47 -34.28 9.95
N ALA A 25 8.98 -34.60 11.15
CA ALA A 25 9.53 -34.01 12.35
C ALA A 25 11.01 -34.44 12.46
N PRO A 26 11.97 -33.50 12.49
CA PRO A 26 13.37 -33.86 12.67
C PRO A 26 13.51 -34.66 13.97
N GLU A 27 14.27 -35.77 13.93
CA GLU A 27 14.68 -36.49 15.14
C GLU A 27 15.32 -35.47 16.08
N TYR A 28 14.62 -35.16 17.17
CA TYR A 28 15.16 -34.31 18.22
C TYR A 28 16.25 -35.12 18.92
N ASP A 29 17.50 -34.72 18.69
CA ASP A 29 18.66 -35.16 19.45
C ASP A 29 18.46 -34.68 20.91
N LEU A 30 17.93 -35.55 21.76
CA LEU A 30 17.54 -35.23 23.15
C LEU A 30 18.73 -34.88 24.05
N ASP A 31 19.95 -35.00 23.54
CA ASP A 31 21.20 -34.74 24.26
C ASP A 31 21.75 -33.31 24.05
N ASN A 32 21.05 -32.46 23.29
CA ASN A 32 21.45 -31.07 23.10
C ASN A 32 20.79 -30.19 24.18
N GLU A 33 21.47 -30.01 25.33
CA GLU A 33 21.13 -29.07 26.41
C GLU A 33 21.27 -27.58 25.98
N GLY A 34 20.80 -27.25 24.78
CA GLY A 34 20.63 -25.88 24.34
C GLY A 34 19.36 -25.31 24.98
N TRP A 35 19.49 -24.23 25.73
CA TRP A 35 18.40 -23.37 26.21
C TRP A 35 17.69 -22.64 25.05
N GLY A 36 17.33 -23.36 23.99
CA GLY A 36 16.58 -22.88 22.85
C GLY A 36 15.10 -22.83 23.23
N SER A 37 14.62 -21.65 23.60
CA SER A 37 13.19 -21.38 23.69
C SER A 37 12.54 -21.77 22.37
N GLY A 38 11.73 -22.82 22.38
CA GLY A 38 11.03 -23.35 21.20
C GLY A 38 10.07 -22.30 20.65
N GLY A 39 10.49 -21.60 19.59
CA GLY A 39 9.61 -20.72 18.84
C GLY A 39 8.50 -21.52 18.15
N PRO A 40 7.35 -20.89 17.84
CA PRO A 40 6.28 -21.56 17.11
C PRO A 40 6.76 -22.05 15.75
N ILE A 41 6.34 -23.27 15.40
CA ILE A 41 6.71 -23.98 14.16
C ILE A 41 6.21 -23.21 12.91
N GLY A 42 5.14 -22.42 13.08
CA GLY A 42 4.60 -21.52 12.07
C GLY A 42 3.31 -20.87 12.57
N TYR A 43 2.74 -19.99 11.76
CA TYR A 43 1.49 -19.28 12.05
C TYR A 43 0.47 -19.55 10.94
N PRO A 44 -0.84 -19.65 11.23
CA PRO A 44 -1.86 -19.73 10.19
C PRO A 44 -1.72 -18.55 9.20
N LEU A 45 -1.63 -18.83 7.90
CA LEU A 45 -1.34 -17.80 6.90
C LEU A 45 -2.37 -16.66 6.92
N LEU A 46 -3.66 -16.99 7.07
CA LEU A 46 -4.71 -15.97 7.12
C LEU A 46 -4.57 -15.05 8.34
N GLU A 47 -4.09 -15.58 9.47
CA GLU A 47 -3.83 -14.79 10.68
C GLU A 47 -2.65 -13.84 10.44
N VAL A 48 -1.57 -14.33 9.81
CA VAL A 48 -0.42 -13.48 9.43
C VAL A 48 -0.88 -12.32 8.53
N LEU A 49 -1.70 -12.61 7.52
CA LEU A 49 -2.19 -11.61 6.59
C LEU A 49 -3.16 -10.61 7.26
N ALA A 50 -4.03 -11.08 8.16
CA ALA A 50 -4.97 -10.22 8.89
C ALA A 50 -4.24 -9.29 9.87
N VAL A 51 -3.25 -9.81 10.60
CA VAL A 51 -2.38 -9.01 11.47
C VAL A 51 -1.57 -8.00 10.66
N ALA A 52 -1.06 -8.39 9.49
CA ALA A 52 -0.36 -7.47 8.60
C ALA A 52 -1.26 -6.33 8.11
N SER A 53 -2.50 -6.63 7.70
CA SER A 53 -3.50 -5.62 7.34
C SER A 53 -3.75 -4.65 8.49
N LEU A 54 -4.00 -5.15 9.72
CA LEU A 54 -4.17 -4.32 10.91
C LEU A 54 -2.97 -3.39 11.17
N VAL A 55 -1.75 -3.91 11.08
CA VAL A 55 -0.54 -3.10 11.34
C VAL A 55 -0.37 -2.03 10.26
N ILE A 56 -0.60 -2.36 8.99
CA ILE A 56 -0.50 -1.39 7.89
C ILE A 56 -1.56 -0.28 8.04
N GLU A 57 -2.79 -0.64 8.42
CA GLU A 57 -3.87 0.33 8.67
C GLU A 57 -3.50 1.32 9.79
N LYS A 58 -2.93 0.83 10.89
CA LYS A 58 -2.67 1.64 12.10
C LYS A 58 -1.34 2.37 12.11
N GLU A 59 -0.29 1.81 11.50
CA GLU A 59 1.09 2.31 11.60
C GLU A 59 1.70 2.60 10.21
N GLY A 60 1.00 2.25 9.13
CA GLY A 60 1.52 2.32 7.77
C GLY A 60 2.45 1.16 7.41
N TRP A 61 2.74 1.05 6.11
CA TRP A 61 3.71 0.07 5.61
C TRP A 61 5.14 0.56 5.77
N LYS A 62 6.00 -0.26 6.41
CA LYS A 62 7.43 -0.02 6.53
C LYS A 62 8.25 -1.25 6.15
N SER A 63 9.06 -1.11 5.09
CA SER A 63 9.91 -2.18 4.57
C SER A 63 11.08 -2.51 5.51
N ASN A 64 11.67 -3.71 5.39
CA ASN A 64 12.88 -4.07 6.13
C ASN A 64 14.08 -3.16 5.83
N HIS A 65 14.19 -2.67 4.60
CA HIS A 65 15.28 -1.78 4.21
C HIS A 65 15.11 -0.40 4.88
N THR A 66 13.93 0.20 4.73
CA THR A 66 13.57 1.49 5.37
C THR A 66 13.72 1.43 6.88
N ALA A 67 13.26 0.35 7.52
CA ALA A 67 13.41 0.15 8.95
C ALA A 67 14.88 0.13 9.41
N ARG A 68 15.77 -0.48 8.63
CA ARG A 68 17.22 -0.51 8.93
C ARG A 68 17.87 0.86 8.81
N GLU A 69 17.51 1.64 7.80
CA GLU A 69 18.04 3.00 7.60
C GLU A 69 17.59 3.96 8.70
N GLU A 70 16.33 3.83 9.12
CA GLU A 70 15.73 4.67 10.16
C GLU A 70 15.98 4.15 11.59
N PHE A 71 16.74 3.07 11.77
CA PHE A 71 16.92 2.38 13.06
C PHE A 71 15.59 2.10 13.79
N SER A 72 14.56 1.72 13.03
CA SER A 72 13.20 1.48 13.51
C SER A 72 12.75 0.04 13.21
N MET A 73 11.54 -0.33 13.67
CA MET A 73 11.00 -1.67 13.48
C MET A 73 10.24 -1.79 12.16
N SER A 74 10.48 -2.85 11.39
CA SER A 74 9.72 -3.12 10.17
C SER A 74 8.34 -3.69 10.46
N THR A 75 7.42 -3.53 9.51
CA THR A 75 6.06 -4.11 9.61
C THR A 75 6.14 -5.63 9.84
N SER A 76 7.04 -6.33 9.14
CA SER A 76 7.18 -7.79 9.30
C SER A 76 7.64 -8.22 10.68
N HIS A 77 8.59 -7.49 11.29
CA HIS A 77 9.08 -7.79 12.63
C HIS A 77 7.96 -7.50 13.66
N PHE A 78 7.27 -6.38 13.48
CA PHE A 78 6.17 -6.00 14.35
C PHE A 78 5.01 -7.01 14.32
N CYS A 79 4.64 -7.49 13.13
CA CYS A 79 3.67 -8.58 12.98
C CYS A 79 4.10 -9.84 13.74
N GLY A 80 5.38 -10.22 13.67
CA GLY A 80 5.92 -11.34 14.41
C GLY A 80 5.70 -11.22 15.93
N TYR A 81 5.83 -10.02 16.49
CA TYR A 81 5.54 -9.79 17.91
C TYR A 81 4.05 -9.90 18.25
N LEU A 82 3.17 -9.39 17.38
CA LEU A 82 1.73 -9.50 17.62
C LEU A 82 1.22 -10.94 17.51
N LEU A 83 1.79 -11.72 16.59
CA LEU A 83 1.49 -13.14 16.39
C LEU A 83 2.04 -14.04 17.51
N SER A 84 3.09 -13.60 18.21
CA SER A 84 3.65 -14.37 19.32
C SER A 84 2.64 -14.53 20.46
N TYR A 85 2.56 -15.75 21.02
CA TYR A 85 1.69 -16.06 22.16
C TYR A 85 2.19 -15.47 23.47
N SER A 86 3.49 -15.14 23.56
CA SER A 86 4.03 -14.50 24.75
C SER A 86 3.51 -13.07 24.86
N ALA A 87 3.21 -12.65 26.09
CA ALA A 87 2.79 -11.29 26.38
C ALA A 87 3.97 -10.32 26.21
N ASN A 88 4.32 -10.03 24.96
CA ASN A 88 5.45 -9.18 24.66
C ASN A 88 5.11 -7.70 24.89
N GLN A 89 6.12 -6.91 25.29
CA GLN A 89 6.01 -5.49 25.56
C GLN A 89 5.43 -4.74 24.35
N GLU A 90 5.82 -5.10 23.13
CA GLU A 90 5.32 -4.53 21.88
C GLU A 90 3.82 -4.73 21.71
N LYS A 91 3.31 -5.94 22.00
CA LYS A 91 1.88 -6.25 21.92
C LYS A 91 1.07 -5.44 22.94
N LYS A 92 1.60 -5.26 24.15
CA LYS A 92 1.00 -4.40 25.19
C LYS A 92 0.97 -2.93 24.77
N LEU A 93 2.10 -2.41 24.27
CA LEU A 93 2.21 -1.03 23.80
C LEU A 93 1.29 -0.77 22.60
N PHE A 94 1.21 -1.71 21.66
CA PHE A 94 0.30 -1.60 20.51
C PHE A 94 -1.16 -1.50 20.97
N LYS A 95 -1.58 -2.42 21.85
CA LYS A 95 -2.94 -2.39 22.42
C LYS A 95 -3.21 -1.11 23.22
N GLN A 96 -2.21 -0.57 23.91
CA GLN A 96 -2.35 0.71 24.62
C GLN A 96 -2.54 1.89 23.66
N ARG A 97 -1.83 1.92 22.53
CA ARG A 97 -1.93 2.98 21.52
C ARG A 97 -3.23 2.90 20.70
N HIS A 98 -3.62 1.70 20.29
CA HIS A 98 -4.69 1.48 19.31
C HIS A 98 -5.96 0.84 19.89
N GLY A 99 -5.97 0.53 21.19
CA GLY A 99 -7.10 -0.09 21.90
C GLY A 99 -7.24 -1.61 21.70
N THR A 100 -6.76 -2.15 20.57
CA THR A 100 -6.85 -3.57 20.23
C THR A 100 -5.56 -4.09 19.61
N CYS A 101 -5.33 -5.40 19.74
CA CYS A 101 -4.31 -6.15 18.98
C CYS A 101 -4.94 -7.20 18.06
N ASP A 102 -6.26 -7.28 18.04
CA ASP A 102 -7.01 -8.31 17.33
C ASP A 102 -7.48 -7.71 15.98
N PRO A 103 -7.23 -8.40 14.85
CA PRO A 103 -7.70 -7.94 13.55
C PRO A 103 -9.22 -7.83 13.50
N SER A 104 -9.72 -6.76 12.87
CA SER A 104 -11.15 -6.56 12.60
C SER A 104 -11.65 -7.50 11.50
N GLU A 105 -12.98 -7.58 11.33
CA GLU A 105 -13.59 -8.35 10.24
C GLU A 105 -13.10 -7.91 8.85
N GLU A 106 -12.94 -6.60 8.64
CA GLU A 106 -12.41 -6.03 7.40
C GLU A 106 -10.96 -6.50 7.12
N ASN A 107 -10.11 -6.55 8.16
CA ASN A 107 -8.75 -7.06 8.01
C ASN A 107 -8.74 -8.55 7.63
N TRP A 108 -9.68 -9.35 8.16
CA TRP A 108 -9.83 -10.76 7.79
C TRP A 108 -10.35 -10.94 6.37
N GLU A 109 -11.27 -10.08 5.91
CA GLU A 109 -11.71 -10.08 4.51
C GLU A 109 -10.60 -9.70 3.55
N GLU A 110 -9.80 -8.67 3.89
CA GLU A 110 -8.63 -8.30 3.12
C GLU A 110 -7.63 -9.46 3.06
N ALA A 111 -7.36 -10.13 4.18
CA ALA A 111 -6.48 -11.30 4.23
C ALA A 111 -6.91 -12.41 3.27
N LYS A 112 -8.21 -12.68 3.14
CA LYS A 112 -8.75 -13.65 2.17
C LYS A 112 -8.48 -13.21 0.73
N LYS A 113 -8.77 -11.94 0.40
CA LYS A 113 -8.51 -11.37 -0.92
C LYS A 113 -7.02 -11.41 -1.29
N VAL A 114 -6.14 -11.10 -0.33
CA VAL A 114 -4.68 -11.18 -0.51
C VAL A 114 -4.26 -12.62 -0.78
N LYS A 115 -4.78 -13.60 -0.02
CA LYS A 115 -4.46 -15.02 -0.25
C LYS A 115 -4.91 -15.48 -1.64
N GLU A 116 -6.11 -15.13 -2.06
CA GLU A 116 -6.62 -15.45 -3.41
C GLU A 116 -5.76 -14.81 -4.50
N TRP A 117 -5.36 -13.55 -4.31
CA TRP A 117 -4.42 -12.88 -5.20
C TRP A 117 -3.06 -13.60 -5.25
N MET A 118 -2.49 -13.99 -4.11
CA MET A 118 -1.24 -14.76 -4.07
C MET A 118 -1.36 -16.07 -4.85
N LEU A 119 -2.47 -16.80 -4.71
CA LEU A 119 -2.73 -18.04 -5.46
C LEU A 119 -2.84 -17.81 -6.98
N SER A 120 -3.44 -16.70 -7.41
CA SER A 120 -3.57 -16.37 -8.83
C SER A 120 -2.23 -16.16 -9.56
N ASN A 121 -1.14 -15.97 -8.81
CA ASN A 121 0.20 -15.69 -9.32
C ASN A 121 1.07 -16.95 -9.56
N GLU A 122 0.50 -18.15 -9.54
CA GLU A 122 1.24 -19.42 -9.70
C GLU A 122 2.10 -19.50 -10.96
N LYS A 123 1.69 -18.82 -12.05
CA LYS A 123 2.39 -18.82 -13.34
C LYS A 123 3.21 -17.54 -13.58
N SER A 124 3.46 -16.75 -12.54
CA SER A 124 4.20 -15.51 -12.69
C SER A 124 5.68 -15.78 -13.00
N GLU A 125 6.24 -15.04 -13.96
CA GLU A 125 7.69 -15.05 -14.24
C GLU A 125 8.49 -14.33 -13.14
N SER A 126 7.82 -13.57 -12.27
CA SER A 126 8.46 -12.92 -11.13
C SER A 126 8.70 -13.92 -10.01
N ASN A 127 9.96 -14.18 -9.68
CA ASN A 127 10.36 -15.04 -8.56
C ASN A 127 9.64 -14.66 -7.26
N TYR A 128 9.43 -13.37 -7.00
CA TYR A 128 8.70 -12.91 -5.82
C TYR A 128 7.24 -13.38 -5.83
N LEU A 129 6.52 -13.15 -6.93
CA LEU A 129 5.10 -13.51 -7.05
C LEU A 129 4.91 -15.03 -7.07
N TYR A 130 5.83 -15.75 -7.72
CA TYR A 130 5.86 -17.20 -7.66
C TYR A 130 6.03 -17.72 -6.23
N ASN A 131 6.98 -17.16 -5.44
CA ASN A 131 7.17 -17.54 -4.04
C ASN A 131 5.93 -17.25 -3.18
N LEU A 132 5.25 -16.13 -3.41
CA LEU A 132 3.98 -15.84 -2.73
C LEU A 132 2.92 -16.91 -3.02
N SER A 133 2.81 -17.37 -4.27
CA SER A 133 1.88 -18.43 -4.64
C SER A 133 2.19 -19.76 -3.92
N LEU A 134 3.48 -20.09 -3.75
CA LEU A 134 3.90 -21.28 -3.01
C LEU A 134 3.51 -21.18 -1.52
N ILE A 135 3.72 -20.02 -0.90
CA ILE A 135 3.29 -19.77 0.49
C ILE A 135 1.77 -19.89 0.60
N ALA A 136 1.01 -19.35 -0.36
CA ALA A 136 -0.44 -19.34 -0.33
C ALA A 136 -1.11 -20.72 -0.47
N LYS A 137 -0.41 -21.69 -1.09
CA LYS A 137 -0.84 -23.10 -1.14
C LYS A 137 -0.80 -23.77 0.23
N GLY A 138 0.07 -23.30 1.13
CA GLY A 138 0.14 -23.75 2.51
C GLY A 138 -1.01 -23.21 3.37
N TYR A 139 -1.34 -23.92 4.43
CA TYR A 139 -2.20 -23.40 5.49
C TYR A 139 -1.41 -22.57 6.51
N TYR A 140 -0.17 -23.00 6.80
CA TYR A 140 0.74 -22.34 7.72
C TYR A 140 1.85 -21.59 6.97
N CYS A 141 2.27 -20.47 7.55
CA CYS A 141 3.44 -19.72 7.17
C CYS A 141 4.57 -20.01 8.16
N GLU A 142 5.66 -20.58 7.68
CA GLU A 142 6.88 -20.77 8.46
C GLU A 142 7.48 -19.41 8.86
N PRO A 143 8.17 -19.30 10.02
CA PRO A 143 8.72 -18.04 10.50
C PRO A 143 9.63 -17.31 9.50
N LYS A 144 10.43 -18.05 8.71
CA LYS A 144 11.29 -17.48 7.66
C LYS A 144 10.51 -16.89 6.47
N ASN A 145 9.26 -17.31 6.27
CA ASN A 145 8.40 -16.87 5.18
C ASN A 145 7.45 -15.74 5.61
N THR A 146 7.33 -15.45 6.91
CA THR A 146 6.45 -14.40 7.45
C THR A 146 6.73 -13.04 6.82
N GLY A 147 7.99 -12.71 6.55
CA GLY A 147 8.36 -11.47 5.86
C GLY A 147 7.74 -11.34 4.47
N PHE A 148 7.71 -12.45 3.70
CA PHE A 148 7.08 -12.48 2.38
C PHE A 148 5.55 -12.43 2.46
N ALA A 149 4.95 -13.15 3.41
CA ALA A 149 3.50 -13.12 3.61
C ALA A 149 3.02 -11.71 3.99
N VAL A 150 3.71 -11.06 4.94
CA VAL A 150 3.41 -9.68 5.35
C VAL A 150 3.58 -8.69 4.19
N SER A 151 4.60 -8.84 3.33
CA SER A 151 4.76 -7.96 2.17
C SER A 151 3.71 -8.16 1.08
N ALA A 152 3.02 -9.31 1.06
CA ALA A 152 1.94 -9.56 0.09
C ALA A 152 0.78 -8.59 0.26
N VAL A 153 0.44 -8.18 1.50
CA VAL A 153 -0.67 -7.25 1.77
C VAL A 153 -0.42 -5.89 1.11
N SER A 154 0.76 -5.30 1.35
CA SER A 154 1.11 -4.01 0.71
C SER A 154 1.23 -4.14 -0.81
N ALA A 155 1.73 -5.27 -1.32
CA ALA A 155 1.82 -5.50 -2.77
C ALA A 155 0.44 -5.59 -3.42
N TYR A 156 -0.51 -6.27 -2.77
CA TYR A 156 -1.90 -6.39 -3.22
C TYR A 156 -2.60 -5.02 -3.24
N GLN A 157 -2.46 -4.23 -2.18
CA GLN A 157 -3.04 -2.87 -2.11
C GLN A 157 -2.56 -1.99 -3.28
N ARG A 158 -1.25 -2.03 -3.60
CA ARG A 158 -0.69 -1.30 -4.75
C ARG A 158 -1.23 -1.79 -6.09
N GLU A 159 -1.50 -3.09 -6.23
CA GLU A 159 -2.06 -3.64 -7.46
C GLU A 159 -3.53 -3.20 -7.63
N ILE A 160 -4.30 -3.17 -6.54
CA ILE A 160 -5.66 -2.61 -6.57
C ILE A 160 -5.61 -1.14 -6.96
N GLU A 161 -4.77 -0.32 -6.31
CA GLU A 161 -4.58 1.10 -6.64
C GLU A 161 -4.22 1.28 -8.12
N LYS A 162 -3.31 0.46 -8.64
CA LYS A 162 -2.93 0.49 -10.05
C LYS A 162 -4.12 0.15 -10.96
N SER A 163 -4.91 -0.86 -10.58
CA SER A 163 -6.08 -1.28 -11.36
C SER A 163 -7.23 -0.27 -11.31
N SER A 164 -7.46 0.41 -10.18
CA SER A 164 -8.45 1.48 -10.05
C SER A 164 -8.01 2.71 -10.84
N MET A 165 -6.74 3.08 -10.76
CA MET A 165 -6.15 4.14 -11.59
C MET A 165 -6.19 3.85 -13.10
N ALA A 166 -6.20 2.57 -13.49
CA ALA A 166 -6.31 2.15 -14.89
C ALA A 166 -7.76 2.16 -15.41
N LYS A 167 -8.76 2.09 -14.53
CA LYS A 167 -10.19 2.15 -14.89
C LYS A 167 -10.72 3.57 -15.04
N GLU A 168 -10.07 4.56 -14.45
CA GLU A 168 -10.39 5.95 -14.75
C GLU A 168 -10.06 6.25 -16.22
N PRO A 169 -10.94 6.95 -16.96
CA PRO A 169 -10.64 7.31 -18.35
C PRO A 169 -9.30 8.04 -18.38
N LYS A 170 -8.34 7.51 -19.14
CA LYS A 170 -7.07 8.19 -19.40
C LYS A 170 -7.21 8.88 -20.74
N LEU A 171 -7.58 10.16 -20.73
CA LEU A 171 -7.32 10.99 -21.89
C LEU A 171 -5.82 11.31 -21.90
N ASP A 172 -5.08 10.59 -22.73
CA ASP A 172 -3.63 10.73 -22.87
C ASP A 172 -3.27 11.93 -23.78
N GLU A 173 -3.61 13.12 -23.29
CA GLU A 173 -3.44 14.37 -24.00
C GLU A 173 -2.87 15.45 -23.08
N TRP A 174 -2.08 16.36 -23.67
CA TRP A 174 -1.62 17.54 -22.96
C TRP A 174 -2.76 18.53 -22.76
N PHE A 175 -2.87 19.07 -21.55
CA PHE A 175 -3.76 20.19 -21.27
C PHE A 175 -3.13 21.54 -21.64
N GLY A 176 -3.87 22.34 -22.40
CA GLY A 176 -3.51 23.72 -22.77
C GLY A 176 -2.20 23.85 -23.56
N LYS A 177 -1.75 25.09 -23.76
CA LYS A 177 -0.43 25.40 -24.35
C LYS A 177 0.54 25.86 -23.27
N VAL A 178 1.82 25.59 -23.48
CA VAL A 178 2.90 26.07 -22.60
C VAL A 178 2.87 27.61 -22.51
N GLY A 179 2.86 28.12 -21.28
CA GLY A 179 2.77 29.55 -20.95
C GLY A 179 1.35 30.05 -20.65
N GLU A 180 0.31 29.26 -20.93
CA GLU A 180 -1.08 29.65 -20.63
C GLU A 180 -1.34 29.69 -19.11
N LYS A 181 -2.13 30.68 -18.70
CA LYS A 181 -2.46 30.96 -17.30
C LYS A 181 -3.96 30.76 -17.08
N TYR A 182 -4.30 29.90 -16.14
CA TYR A 182 -5.66 29.54 -15.77
C TYR A 182 -5.96 30.09 -14.37
N GLY A 183 -7.05 30.83 -14.20
CA GLY A 183 -7.55 31.34 -12.92
C GLY A 183 -6.67 32.34 -12.17
N ARG A 184 -5.54 32.78 -12.76
CA ARG A 184 -4.57 33.68 -12.09
C ARG A 184 -4.93 35.14 -12.32
N LYS A 185 -4.71 36.01 -11.32
CA LYS A 185 -4.84 37.46 -11.51
C LYS A 185 -3.85 37.95 -12.59
N PRO A 186 -4.29 38.71 -13.61
CA PRO A 186 -3.42 39.21 -14.65
C PRO A 186 -2.40 40.19 -14.04
N LYS A 187 -1.13 40.11 -14.45
CA LYS A 187 -0.10 41.07 -14.01
C LYS A 187 -0.06 42.29 -14.90
N ARG A 188 -0.41 42.12 -16.18
CA ARG A 188 -0.50 43.18 -17.18
C ARG A 188 -1.92 43.20 -17.76
N LYS A 189 -2.39 44.36 -18.21
CA LYS A 189 -3.68 44.48 -18.90
C LYS A 189 -3.80 43.59 -20.14
N SER A 190 -2.68 43.23 -20.75
CA SER A 190 -2.61 42.36 -21.94
C SER A 190 -2.55 40.86 -21.62
N ASP A 191 -2.44 40.46 -20.35
CA ASP A 191 -2.36 39.05 -19.99
C ASP A 191 -3.74 38.40 -20.16
N ILE A 192 -3.83 37.40 -21.03
CA ILE A 192 -5.03 36.57 -21.16
C ILE A 192 -5.05 35.59 -19.98
N VAL A 193 -6.17 35.58 -19.24
CA VAL A 193 -6.41 34.66 -18.12
C VAL A 193 -7.61 33.79 -18.48
N LEU A 194 -7.37 32.48 -18.52
CA LEU A 194 -8.38 31.47 -18.76
C LEU A 194 -9.11 31.11 -17.45
N PRO A 195 -10.28 30.47 -17.49
CA PRO A 195 -10.99 30.04 -16.29
C PRO A 195 -10.16 29.09 -15.40
N LYS A 196 -10.57 28.92 -14.15
CA LYS A 196 -10.00 27.88 -13.27
C LYS A 196 -10.35 26.49 -13.82
N VAL A 197 -9.54 25.51 -13.45
CA VAL A 197 -9.72 24.11 -13.88
C VAL A 197 -9.88 23.25 -12.65
N ASP A 198 -10.88 22.39 -12.67
CA ASP A 198 -11.15 21.50 -11.55
C ASP A 198 -10.28 20.25 -11.65
N LEU A 199 -9.48 20.02 -10.61
CA LEU A 199 -8.50 18.95 -10.56
C LEU A 199 -8.67 18.15 -9.27
N LYS A 200 -8.67 16.83 -9.40
CA LYS A 200 -8.63 15.89 -8.28
C LYS A 200 -7.20 15.61 -7.88
N LEU A 201 -6.85 15.75 -6.60
CA LEU A 201 -5.53 15.36 -6.10
C LEU A 201 -5.49 13.83 -6.00
N VAL A 202 -4.67 13.18 -6.84
CA VAL A 202 -4.56 11.72 -6.92
C VAL A 202 -3.47 11.18 -6.01
N SER A 203 -2.34 11.87 -5.94
CA SER A 203 -1.26 11.48 -5.03
C SER A 203 -0.38 12.67 -4.69
N CYS A 204 0.10 12.72 -3.46
CA CYS A 204 1.13 13.65 -3.02
C CYS A 204 2.24 12.84 -2.35
N ARG A 205 3.49 13.00 -2.79
CA ARG A 205 4.64 12.27 -2.22
C ARG A 205 5.74 13.25 -1.81
N PRO A 206 6.25 13.17 -0.57
CA PRO A 206 7.40 13.95 -0.16
C PRO A 206 8.68 13.39 -0.78
N PHE A 207 9.58 14.28 -1.14
CA PHE A 207 10.94 14.01 -1.58
C PHE A 207 11.87 14.90 -0.76
N GLU A 208 12.83 14.27 -0.10
CA GLU A 208 13.93 15.00 0.53
C GLU A 208 14.89 15.50 -0.55
N GLY A 209 15.27 16.77 -0.45
CA GLY A 209 16.26 17.35 -1.32
C GLY A 209 16.93 18.54 -0.66
N TYR A 210 17.87 19.15 -1.38
CA TYR A 210 18.49 20.39 -0.94
C TYR A 210 17.81 21.58 -1.60
N GLY A 211 17.38 22.53 -0.78
CA GLY A 211 16.87 23.81 -1.21
C GLY A 211 18.00 24.73 -1.68
N TYR A 212 17.62 25.93 -2.11
CA TYR A 212 18.59 26.98 -2.39
C TYR A 212 19.36 27.33 -1.11
N GLY A 213 20.69 27.28 -1.16
CA GLY A 213 21.55 27.48 0.01
C GLY A 213 22.00 26.20 0.73
N GLY A 214 21.69 25.01 0.19
CA GLY A 214 22.20 23.74 0.72
C GLY A 214 21.49 23.24 1.99
N TYR A 215 20.41 23.89 2.42
CA TYR A 215 19.59 23.43 3.53
C TYR A 215 18.64 22.31 3.06
N PRO A 216 18.44 21.27 3.90
CA PRO A 216 17.43 20.25 3.63
C PRO A 216 16.05 20.89 3.45
N GLN A 217 15.36 20.51 2.38
CA GLN A 217 14.01 20.97 2.09
C GLN A 217 13.19 19.82 1.53
N VAL A 218 11.99 19.62 2.09
CA VAL A 218 11.02 18.66 1.56
C VAL A 218 10.30 19.30 0.37
N LYS A 219 10.31 18.60 -0.76
CA LYS A 219 9.50 18.93 -1.95
C LYS A 219 8.43 17.88 -2.12
N TYR A 220 7.21 18.32 -2.40
CA TYR A 220 6.10 17.44 -2.68
C TYR A 220 5.89 17.34 -4.18
N LEU A 221 5.81 16.10 -4.68
CA LEU A 221 5.32 15.79 -6.01
C LEU A 221 3.83 15.49 -5.93
N CYS A 222 3.03 16.42 -6.43
CA CYS A 222 1.58 16.29 -6.53
C CYS A 222 1.20 15.84 -7.94
N LEU A 223 0.39 14.81 -8.03
CA LEU A 223 -0.27 14.38 -9.26
C LEU A 223 -1.75 14.66 -9.14
N PHE A 224 -2.30 15.34 -10.15
CA PHE A 224 -3.73 15.58 -10.27
C PHE A 224 -4.28 14.98 -11.56
N LYS A 225 -5.60 14.80 -11.58
CA LYS A 225 -6.37 14.50 -12.79
C LYS A 225 -7.51 15.48 -12.96
N ASP A 226 -7.79 15.89 -14.20
CA ASP A 226 -9.04 16.59 -14.51
C ASP A 226 -10.21 15.61 -14.70
N ARG A 227 -11.39 16.14 -15.02
CA ARG A 227 -12.61 15.36 -15.29
C ARG A 227 -12.50 14.48 -16.53
N GLU A 228 -11.65 14.84 -17.48
CA GLU A 228 -11.41 14.11 -18.71
C GLU A 228 -10.32 13.04 -18.54
N GLY A 229 -9.58 13.07 -17.43
CA GLY A 229 -8.52 12.12 -17.11
C GLY A 229 -7.12 12.52 -17.56
N ARG A 230 -6.92 13.76 -17.99
CA ARG A 230 -5.59 14.31 -18.28
C ARG A 230 -4.79 14.43 -16.98
N THR A 231 -3.49 14.17 -17.06
CA THR A 231 -2.62 14.16 -15.88
C THR A 231 -1.87 15.47 -15.72
N PHE A 232 -1.91 16.04 -14.51
CA PHE A 232 -1.18 17.26 -14.16
C PHE A 232 -0.17 16.96 -13.07
N LYS A 233 1.01 17.56 -13.21
CA LYS A 233 2.13 17.38 -12.29
C LYS A 233 2.52 18.71 -11.69
N TRP A 234 2.63 18.77 -10.36
CA TRP A 234 3.04 19.98 -9.67
C TRP A 234 4.07 19.68 -8.58
N TRP A 235 5.19 20.37 -8.64
CA TRP A 235 6.18 20.40 -7.56
C TRP A 235 5.91 21.60 -6.66
N THR A 236 5.76 21.34 -5.36
CA THR A 236 5.56 22.37 -4.35
C THR A 236 6.41 22.12 -3.11
N THR A 237 6.63 23.16 -2.32
CA THR A 237 7.24 23.06 -0.97
C THR A 237 6.20 23.29 0.12
N ALA A 238 4.98 23.64 -0.27
CA ALA A 238 3.86 23.74 0.65
C ALA A 238 3.38 22.33 1.02
N GLU A 239 3.02 22.15 2.27
CA GLU A 239 2.29 20.96 2.71
C GLU A 239 0.93 20.91 1.99
N MET A 240 0.53 19.70 1.65
CA MET A 240 -0.63 19.45 0.82
C MET A 240 -1.67 18.64 1.60
N PRO A 241 -2.96 18.88 1.35
CA PRO A 241 -4.02 18.06 1.90
C PRO A 241 -3.93 16.61 1.40
N ASP A 242 -4.66 15.72 2.07
CA ASP A 242 -4.70 14.31 1.72
C ASP A 242 -5.26 14.09 0.30
N PRO A 243 -4.72 13.12 -0.46
CA PRO A 243 -5.25 12.78 -1.78
C PRO A 243 -6.70 12.29 -1.69
N GLY A 244 -7.50 12.60 -2.72
CA GLY A 244 -8.89 12.16 -2.84
C GLY A 244 -9.85 13.28 -3.23
N ASP A 245 -9.55 14.51 -2.80
CA ASP A 245 -10.45 15.66 -2.95
C ASP A 245 -10.30 16.40 -4.28
N TRP A 246 -11.36 17.13 -4.65
CA TRP A 246 -11.42 18.02 -5.80
C TRP A 246 -11.10 19.47 -5.42
N TYR A 247 -10.35 20.14 -6.30
CA TYR A 247 -9.94 21.53 -6.13
C TYR A 247 -10.19 22.34 -7.40
N SER A 248 -10.64 23.57 -7.24
CA SER A 248 -10.67 24.57 -8.31
C SER A 248 -9.30 25.24 -8.37
N CYS A 249 -8.52 24.89 -9.38
CA CYS A 249 -7.12 25.23 -9.46
C CYS A 249 -6.86 26.43 -10.37
N ALA A 250 -6.01 27.34 -9.90
CA ALA A 250 -5.42 28.40 -10.73
C ALA A 250 -3.92 28.14 -10.90
N PHE A 251 -3.41 28.04 -12.13
CA PHE A 251 -2.02 27.67 -12.40
C PHE A 251 -1.50 28.24 -13.72
N GLU A 252 -0.22 27.99 -14.01
CA GLU A 252 0.43 28.28 -15.28
C GLU A 252 1.01 26.98 -15.85
N VAL A 253 0.73 26.68 -17.12
CA VAL A 253 1.31 25.53 -17.82
C VAL A 253 2.78 25.81 -18.09
N LYS A 254 3.68 25.10 -17.42
CA LYS A 254 5.13 25.31 -17.56
C LYS A 254 5.74 24.45 -18.67
N ALA A 255 5.31 23.21 -18.79
CA ALA A 255 5.82 22.28 -19.80
C ALA A 255 4.83 21.15 -20.06
N HIS A 256 5.03 20.48 -21.18
CA HIS A 256 4.42 19.18 -21.47
C HIS A 256 5.53 18.12 -21.36
N GLU A 257 5.29 17.08 -20.59
CA GLU A 257 6.23 15.99 -20.32
C GLU A 257 5.58 14.64 -20.70
N GLU A 258 6.41 13.64 -20.95
CA GLU A 258 5.98 12.25 -21.13
C GLU A 258 6.70 11.37 -20.11
N TYR A 259 5.93 10.52 -19.43
CA TYR A 259 6.46 9.60 -18.43
C TYR A 259 5.85 8.22 -18.60
N LYS A 260 6.67 7.23 -18.97
CA LYS A 260 6.24 5.84 -19.24
C LYS A 260 5.07 5.82 -20.24
N ASP A 261 5.23 6.51 -21.38
CA ASP A 261 4.21 6.60 -22.43
C ASP A 261 2.88 7.24 -21.99
N ASN A 262 2.89 8.03 -20.91
CA ASN A 262 1.74 8.84 -20.50
C ASN A 262 2.11 10.31 -20.56
N LYS A 263 1.30 11.09 -21.26
CA LYS A 263 1.39 12.55 -21.37
C LYS A 263 0.98 13.21 -20.06
N GLN A 264 1.80 14.16 -19.62
CA GLN A 264 1.60 14.90 -18.37
C GLN A 264 1.82 16.40 -18.59
N THR A 265 0.95 17.22 -18.03
CA THR A 265 1.10 18.68 -18.05
C THR A 265 1.76 19.14 -16.75
N LEU A 266 3.00 19.64 -16.85
CA LEU A 266 3.70 20.24 -15.71
C LEU A 266 3.16 21.65 -15.46
N ILE A 267 2.55 21.84 -14.29
CA ILE A 267 1.99 23.13 -13.86
C ILE A 267 2.86 23.79 -12.80
N THR A 268 2.78 25.11 -12.70
CA THR A 268 3.46 25.88 -11.65
C THR A 268 2.58 26.94 -11.04
N ARG A 269 3.01 27.37 -9.84
CA ARG A 269 2.35 28.43 -9.07
C ARG A 269 0.86 28.14 -8.90
N ALA A 270 0.55 26.86 -8.66
CA ALA A 270 -0.82 26.43 -8.49
C ALA A 270 -1.38 26.99 -7.17
N VAL A 271 -2.62 27.44 -7.23
CA VAL A 271 -3.41 27.84 -6.06
C VAL A 271 -4.64 26.95 -6.06
N LEU A 272 -4.84 26.23 -4.95
CA LEU A 272 -5.92 25.26 -4.78
C LEU A 272 -7.04 25.88 -3.96
N HIS A 273 -8.28 25.69 -4.40
CA HIS A 273 -9.47 26.02 -3.63
C HIS A 273 -10.34 24.76 -3.51
N PRO A 274 -10.58 24.23 -2.31
CA PRO A 274 -11.40 23.02 -2.16
C PRO A 274 -12.81 23.25 -2.70
N ILE A 275 -13.39 22.22 -3.34
CA ILE A 275 -14.79 22.22 -3.82
C ILE A 275 -15.49 21.01 -3.22
N GLU A 276 -16.72 21.18 -2.73
CA GLU A 276 -17.55 20.03 -2.33
C GLU A 276 -18.03 19.25 -3.55
N GLU A 277 -17.92 17.91 -3.54
CA GLU A 277 -18.27 17.05 -4.68
C GLU A 277 -19.73 17.22 -5.15
N LYS A 278 -20.63 17.71 -4.27
CA LYS A 278 -22.04 17.99 -4.58
C LYS A 278 -22.28 19.22 -5.46
N GLU A 279 -21.37 20.19 -5.48
CA GLU A 279 -21.47 21.36 -6.37
C GLU A 279 -21.03 21.03 -7.81
N VAL A 280 -20.43 19.86 -8.03
CA VAL A 280 -19.73 19.55 -9.28
C VAL A 280 -20.59 18.83 -10.32
N CYS A 281 -21.83 18.44 -9.99
CA CYS A 281 -22.77 17.81 -10.93
C CYS A 281 -23.75 18.80 -11.61
N ASN A 282 -23.63 20.11 -11.34
CA ASN A 282 -24.60 21.13 -11.79
C ASN A 282 -24.03 22.17 -12.79
N ALA A 283 -22.89 21.92 -13.43
CA ALA A 283 -22.31 22.82 -14.44
C ALA A 283 -22.05 22.10 -15.76
#